data_AF-A0A179GLV7-F1
#
_entry.id   AF-A0A179GLV7-F1
#
_cell.length_a   1.000
_cell.length_b   1.000
_cell.length_c   1.000
_cell.angle_alpha   90.00
_cell.angle_beta   90.00
_cell.angle_gamma   90.00
#
_symmetry.space_group_name_H-M   'P 1'
#
loop_
_entity.id
_entity.type
_entity.pdbx_description
1 polymer ?
#
loop_
_entity_poly.entity_id
_entity_poly.type
_entity_poly.pdbx_seq_one_letter_code
_entity_poly.pdbx_strand_id
1 'polypeptide(L)'
;MDDDNGNGGWSDSVDYQAYLSGLYPGTTWSLARLAGGLVNRTLRATLVSGAAPHRSLIVKHARPYVETAGPAWAFSTDRQAVEAAVLALWHHPEGALAPFRALRRDDADYDDDDDDFSNSNDTPAWHIPELIRHDRGPESALRLTPSARESSVLLLGDLGPLVNIVEFLLRAGSSSRDGADAEQIDAIATAVGRAFAVLHSPQLAARIVSQPDAAAARLTHHLGRDVVRRACIEPLLARLSAPSRVGGGGGGGNDDGARRLYDRVVADFEGPEGYSYRECFTLGDFTPGSILLRDDALAPDGTQCDRTPIIVDWEFAQLNGRGVNGDMAQFLASMHCEILAASASASASSNNNNHIDGNNNGPTAHARLVRFVRAFCGAYRSSAGLRCRRDATDPDARLLRSALIMHGREVVNQAHDMHAASPRFAAMVSRGAACIELAEDDMAAFVDAANWARLIRSEAGDLVVSLFDVES
;
A
#
# COMPACT_ATOMS: atom_id res chain seq x y z
N MET A 1 -29.03 -5.71 7.34
CA MET A 1 -29.84 -4.89 8.26
C MET A 1 -28.84 -4.38 9.28
N ASP A 2 -28.32 -3.16 9.22
CA ASP A 2 -28.88 -1.91 8.69
C ASP A 2 -27.94 -1.23 7.68
N ASP A 3 -28.56 -0.67 6.65
CA ASP A 3 -27.97 0.31 5.73
C ASP A 3 -27.75 1.62 6.50
N ASP A 4 -26.53 1.84 7.00
CA ASP A 4 -26.14 3.17 7.46
C ASP A 4 -25.70 4.00 6.25
N ASN A 5 -26.72 4.54 5.58
CA ASN A 5 -26.59 5.70 4.71
C ASN A 5 -26.01 6.86 5.52
N GLY A 6 -24.69 6.91 5.60
CA GLY A 6 -23.90 8.05 6.09
C GLY A 6 -24.13 9.26 5.19
N ASN A 7 -25.29 9.89 5.35
CA ASN A 7 -25.69 11.15 4.75
C ASN A 7 -24.95 12.30 5.46
N GLY A 8 -23.63 12.39 5.22
CA GLY A 8 -22.84 13.58 5.48
C GLY A 8 -22.99 14.54 4.31
N GLY A 9 -24.06 15.34 4.33
CA GLY A 9 -24.40 16.28 3.26
C GLY A 9 -23.30 17.31 2.98
N TRP A 10 -22.58 17.14 1.87
CA TRP A 10 -21.90 18.20 1.13
C TRP A 10 -22.23 18.03 -0.36
N SER A 11 -23.44 18.44 -0.73
CA SER A 11 -23.94 18.44 -2.10
C SER A 11 -23.49 19.69 -2.85
N ASP A 12 -22.20 19.73 -3.22
CA ASP A 12 -21.85 20.27 -4.54
C ASP A 12 -21.92 19.06 -5.49
N SER A 13 -23.07 18.81 -6.11
CA SER A 13 -23.22 17.69 -7.06
C SER A 13 -22.24 17.91 -8.21
N VAL A 14 -21.18 17.10 -8.26
CA VAL A 14 -20.15 17.18 -9.29
C VAL A 14 -20.69 16.62 -10.61
N ASP A 15 -20.66 17.43 -11.66
CA ASP A 15 -21.13 17.08 -13.00
C ASP A 15 -20.01 16.46 -13.84
N TYR A 16 -19.68 15.21 -13.51
CA TYR A 16 -18.73 14.42 -14.28
C TYR A 16 -19.20 14.14 -15.72
N GLN A 17 -20.51 14.17 -15.97
CA GLN A 17 -21.07 14.03 -17.31
C GLN A 17 -20.72 15.25 -18.17
N ALA A 18 -20.83 16.47 -17.63
CA ALA A 18 -20.43 17.70 -18.33
C ALA A 18 -18.91 17.76 -18.57
N TYR A 19 -18.10 17.31 -17.61
CA TYR A 19 -16.65 17.18 -17.80
C TYR A 19 -16.31 16.20 -18.94
N LEU A 20 -16.79 14.96 -18.88
CA LEU A 20 -16.48 13.93 -19.87
C LEU A 20 -17.04 14.25 -21.25
N SER A 21 -18.27 14.77 -21.35
CA SER A 21 -18.85 15.20 -22.63
C SER A 21 -18.18 16.47 -23.19
N GLY A 22 -17.53 17.28 -22.33
CA GLY A 22 -16.67 18.37 -22.75
C GLY A 22 -15.40 17.90 -23.45
N LEU A 23 -14.83 16.77 -23.00
CA LEU A 23 -13.66 16.13 -23.61
C LEU A 23 -14.02 15.27 -24.83
N TYR A 24 -15.16 14.59 -24.77
CA TYR A 24 -15.69 13.70 -25.82
C TYR A 24 -17.08 14.18 -26.26
N PRO A 25 -17.17 15.15 -27.19
CA PRO A 25 -18.45 15.74 -27.59
C PRO A 25 -19.46 14.70 -28.09
N GLY A 26 -20.72 14.85 -27.68
CA GLY A 26 -21.82 13.97 -28.11
C GLY A 26 -21.87 12.61 -27.38
N THR A 27 -21.13 12.45 -26.28
CA THR A 27 -21.13 11.22 -25.48
C THR A 27 -21.98 11.30 -24.23
N THR A 28 -22.53 10.15 -23.81
CA THR A 28 -23.16 9.97 -22.49
C THR A 28 -22.48 8.85 -21.74
N TRP A 29 -22.25 9.04 -20.44
CA TRP A 29 -21.51 8.12 -19.58
C TRP A 29 -22.35 7.68 -18.38
N SER A 30 -22.24 6.41 -18.02
CA SER A 30 -22.67 5.89 -16.73
C SER A 30 -21.51 5.99 -15.75
N LEU A 31 -21.77 6.40 -14.52
CA LEU A 31 -20.75 6.66 -13.51
C LEU A 31 -21.02 5.81 -12.28
N ALA A 32 -20.04 5.02 -11.88
CA ALA A 32 -20.09 4.20 -10.68
C ALA A 32 -18.91 4.54 -9.77
N ARG A 33 -19.17 4.86 -8.50
CA ARG A 33 -18.10 5.06 -7.52
C ARG A 33 -17.41 3.73 -7.27
N LEU A 34 -16.08 3.72 -7.35
CA LEU A 34 -15.30 2.57 -6.94
C LEU A 34 -15.11 2.62 -5.42
N ALA A 35 -15.15 1.45 -4.79
CA ALA A 35 -14.81 1.31 -3.39
C ALA A 35 -13.28 1.44 -3.20
N GLY A 36 -12.86 1.94 -2.03
CA GLY A 36 -11.46 2.20 -1.74
C GLY A 36 -11.03 3.65 -2.02
N GLY A 37 -9.91 4.04 -1.42
CA GLY A 37 -9.36 5.40 -1.51
C GLY A 37 -9.99 6.40 -0.55
N LEU A 38 -9.17 7.01 0.30
CA LEU A 38 -9.60 8.03 1.28
C LEU A 38 -9.43 9.47 0.76
N VAL A 39 -8.40 9.68 -0.04
CA VAL A 39 -7.91 11.02 -0.39
C VAL A 39 -8.52 11.59 -1.66
N ASN A 40 -9.02 10.74 -2.56
CA ASN A 40 -9.64 11.14 -3.83
C ASN A 40 -10.99 10.49 -4.03
N ARG A 41 -11.80 11.09 -4.90
CA ARG A 41 -12.99 10.44 -5.43
C ARG A 41 -12.63 9.67 -6.70
N THR A 42 -12.81 8.35 -6.67
CA THR A 42 -12.52 7.47 -7.81
C THR A 42 -13.81 6.87 -8.38
N LEU A 43 -14.01 7.00 -9.69
CA LEU A 43 -15.21 6.57 -10.41
C LEU A 43 -14.83 5.74 -11.63
N ARG A 44 -15.59 4.69 -11.93
CA ARG A 44 -15.62 4.10 -13.27
C ARG A 44 -16.65 4.84 -14.12
N ALA A 45 -16.22 5.30 -15.28
CA ALA A 45 -17.07 5.91 -16.30
C ALA A 45 -17.20 4.95 -17.50
N THR A 46 -18.40 4.50 -17.80
CA THR A 46 -18.69 3.59 -18.92
C THR A 46 -19.53 4.28 -19.98
N LEU A 47 -19.07 4.25 -21.24
CA LEU A 47 -19.74 4.90 -22.36
C LEU A 47 -21.10 4.24 -22.65
N VAL A 48 -22.16 5.03 -22.59
CA VAL A 48 -23.54 4.60 -22.87
C VAL A 48 -23.93 4.90 -24.32
N SER A 49 -23.55 6.08 -24.83
CA SER A 49 -23.86 6.51 -26.19
C SER A 49 -22.80 7.47 -26.73
N GLY A 50 -22.73 7.59 -28.06
CA GLY A 50 -21.73 8.40 -28.77
C GLY A 50 -20.48 7.60 -29.15
N ALA A 51 -19.41 8.30 -29.51
CA ALA A 51 -18.13 7.70 -29.87
C ALA A 51 -17.00 8.37 -29.08
N ALA A 52 -16.18 7.56 -28.39
CA ALA A 52 -14.96 7.97 -27.70
C ALA A 52 -13.88 6.90 -27.95
N PRO A 53 -12.58 7.24 -27.81
CA PRO A 53 -11.49 6.27 -27.99
C PRO A 53 -11.56 5.09 -27.01
N HIS A 54 -12.13 5.30 -25.82
CA HIS A 54 -12.27 4.29 -24.79
C HIS A 54 -13.75 4.07 -24.47
N ARG A 55 -14.15 2.80 -24.30
CA ARG A 55 -15.52 2.45 -23.85
C ARG A 55 -15.70 2.53 -22.35
N SER A 56 -14.61 2.48 -21.59
CA SER A 56 -14.60 2.64 -20.13
C SER A 56 -13.31 3.31 -19.69
N LEU A 57 -13.39 4.12 -18.63
CA LEU A 57 -12.31 4.92 -18.06
C LEU A 57 -12.44 4.97 -16.54
N ILE A 58 -11.32 5.20 -15.85
CA ILE A 58 -11.33 5.57 -14.44
C ILE A 58 -11.12 7.08 -14.30
N VAL A 59 -12.03 7.75 -13.59
CA VAL A 59 -11.93 9.17 -13.24
C VAL A 59 -11.48 9.26 -11.79
N LYS A 60 -10.26 9.75 -11.54
CA LYS A 60 -9.74 10.02 -10.20
C LYS A 60 -9.70 11.54 -10.00
N HIS A 61 -10.52 12.04 -9.08
CA HIS A 61 -10.71 13.47 -8.82
C HIS A 61 -10.17 13.85 -7.45
N ALA A 62 -9.19 14.73 -7.44
CA ALA A 62 -8.61 15.35 -6.27
C ALA A 62 -9.13 16.78 -6.07
N ARG A 63 -9.60 17.05 -4.85
CA ARG A 63 -9.86 18.38 -4.32
C ARG A 63 -8.71 18.80 -3.38
N PRO A 64 -8.61 20.07 -2.95
CA PRO A 64 -7.52 20.55 -2.08
C PRO A 64 -7.67 20.08 -0.62
N TYR A 65 -8.23 18.89 -0.43
CA TYR A 65 -8.46 18.23 0.85
C TYR A 65 -8.62 16.71 0.65
N VAL A 66 -8.56 15.97 1.76
CA VAL A 66 -8.84 14.53 1.82
C VAL A 66 -10.34 14.29 1.58
N GLU A 67 -10.70 13.58 0.51
CA GLU A 67 -12.09 13.39 0.06
C GLU A 67 -13.04 12.91 1.17
N THR A 68 -12.62 11.95 1.99
CA THR A 68 -13.48 11.41 3.08
C THR A 68 -13.62 12.34 4.28
N ALA A 69 -12.70 13.29 4.47
CA ALA A 69 -12.70 14.21 5.61
C ALA A 69 -13.21 15.61 5.26
N GLY A 70 -13.24 15.97 3.97
CA GLY A 70 -13.70 17.26 3.51
C GLY A 70 -12.70 18.40 3.77
N PRO A 71 -13.11 19.66 3.52
CA PRO A 71 -12.23 20.84 3.54
C PRO A 71 -11.46 21.09 4.85
N ALA A 72 -11.92 20.52 5.97
CA ALA A 72 -11.25 20.63 7.26
C ALA A 72 -9.90 19.87 7.31
N TRP A 73 -9.62 19.02 6.32
CA TRP A 73 -8.37 18.29 6.19
C TRP A 73 -7.72 18.59 4.84
N ALA A 74 -7.04 19.74 4.77
CA ALA A 74 -6.35 20.19 3.57
C ALA A 74 -5.31 19.17 3.07
N PHE A 75 -5.24 19.03 1.75
CA PHE A 75 -4.26 18.19 1.06
C PHE A 75 -4.13 18.67 -0.38
N SER A 76 -2.92 19.01 -0.82
CA SER A 76 -2.70 19.63 -2.15
C SER A 76 -3.17 18.72 -3.28
N THR A 77 -3.80 19.32 -4.31
CA THR A 77 -4.12 18.63 -5.57
C THR A 77 -2.87 18.26 -6.38
N ASP A 78 -1.70 18.78 -6.02
CA ASP A 78 -0.41 18.42 -6.63
C ASP A 78 -0.14 16.90 -6.55
N ARG A 79 -0.72 16.18 -5.58
CA ARG A 79 -0.63 14.71 -5.47
C ARG A 79 -1.05 13.96 -6.73
N GLN A 80 -1.94 14.54 -7.56
CA GLN A 80 -2.30 13.95 -8.85
C GLN A 80 -1.21 14.19 -9.93
N ALA A 81 -0.45 15.29 -9.84
CA ALA A 81 0.70 15.52 -10.71
C ALA A 81 1.85 14.55 -10.42
N VAL A 82 1.94 14.09 -9.17
CA VAL A 82 2.88 13.08 -8.68
C VAL A 82 2.53 11.73 -9.29
N GLU A 83 1.28 11.29 -9.12
CA GLU A 83 0.78 10.07 -9.74
C GLU A 83 0.97 10.13 -11.27
N ALA A 84 0.60 11.23 -11.93
CA ALA A 84 0.82 11.41 -13.35
C ALA A 84 2.32 11.32 -13.77
N ALA A 85 3.23 11.85 -12.96
CA ALA A 85 4.67 11.76 -13.21
C ALA A 85 5.16 10.31 -13.13
N VAL A 86 4.72 9.53 -12.14
CA VAL A 86 5.05 8.10 -12.04
C VAL A 86 4.50 7.32 -13.23
N LEU A 87 3.24 7.57 -13.61
CA LEU A 87 2.65 6.94 -14.79
C LEU A 87 3.43 7.27 -16.06
N ALA A 88 3.95 8.51 -16.19
CA ALA A 88 4.80 8.88 -17.30
C ALA A 88 6.17 8.19 -17.27
N LEU A 89 6.80 8.02 -16.10
CA LEU A 89 8.05 7.27 -15.97
C LEU A 89 7.91 5.81 -16.41
N TRP A 90 6.72 5.24 -16.26
CA TRP A 90 6.39 3.91 -16.74
C TRP A 90 6.07 3.90 -18.23
N HIS A 91 5.15 4.74 -18.71
CA HIS A 91 4.61 4.65 -20.08
C HIS A 91 5.45 5.34 -21.16
N HIS A 92 6.30 6.32 -20.81
CA HIS A 92 7.18 6.94 -21.78
C HIS A 92 8.31 5.98 -22.20
N PRO A 93 8.65 5.79 -23.49
CA PRO A 93 9.70 4.85 -23.92
C PRO A 93 11.04 5.06 -23.20
N GLU A 94 11.43 6.31 -22.99
CA GLU A 94 12.65 6.70 -22.28
C GLU A 94 12.47 6.85 -20.76
N GLY A 95 11.28 6.54 -20.23
CA GLY A 95 10.97 6.71 -18.81
C GLY A 95 11.84 5.82 -17.91
N ALA A 96 12.09 6.26 -16.67
CA ALA A 96 12.97 5.52 -15.76
C ALA A 96 12.45 4.12 -15.40
N LEU A 97 11.13 3.92 -15.45
CA LEU A 97 10.49 2.63 -15.19
C LEU A 97 10.22 1.84 -16.48
N ALA A 98 10.54 2.39 -17.65
CA ALA A 98 10.30 1.76 -18.94
C ALA A 98 10.82 0.32 -19.09
N PRO A 99 12.05 -0.03 -18.63
CA PRO A 99 12.61 -1.36 -18.83
C PRO A 99 11.83 -2.46 -18.11
N PHE A 100 11.13 -2.11 -17.02
CA PHE A 100 10.36 -3.07 -16.23
C PHE A 100 9.02 -3.44 -16.89
N ARG A 101 8.70 -2.86 -18.06
CA ARG A 101 7.54 -3.22 -18.88
C ARG A 101 7.74 -4.46 -19.75
N ALA A 102 8.98 -4.79 -20.11
CA ALA A 102 9.32 -5.63 -21.26
C ALA A 102 9.11 -7.15 -21.04
N LEU A 103 8.20 -7.55 -20.15
CA LEU A 103 7.85 -8.96 -19.94
C LEU A 103 6.42 -9.23 -20.39
N ARG A 104 6.19 -9.07 -21.69
CA ARG A 104 5.27 -9.99 -22.36
C ARG A 104 6.02 -11.30 -22.54
N ARG A 105 5.61 -12.34 -21.81
CA ARG A 105 5.70 -13.70 -22.36
C ARG A 105 4.93 -13.65 -23.68
N ASP A 106 5.62 -13.46 -24.81
CA ASP A 106 5.22 -13.89 -26.16
C ASP A 106 6.17 -13.43 -27.28
N ASP A 107 7.17 -12.56 -27.03
CA ASP A 107 8.16 -12.21 -28.07
C ASP A 107 9.40 -13.11 -27.96
N ALA A 108 9.31 -14.30 -28.55
CA ALA A 108 10.39 -15.29 -28.64
C ALA A 108 11.44 -14.98 -29.74
N ASP A 109 11.64 -13.72 -30.12
CA ASP A 109 12.53 -13.33 -31.24
C ASP A 109 13.17 -11.94 -31.05
N TYR A 110 13.85 -11.70 -29.92
CA TYR A 110 14.73 -10.52 -29.79
C TYR A 110 16.10 -10.91 -29.20
N ASP A 111 17.00 -11.29 -30.10
CA ASP A 111 18.44 -11.25 -29.86
C ASP A 111 18.89 -9.79 -29.98
N ASP A 112 19.17 -9.13 -28.85
CA ASP A 112 20.03 -7.94 -28.87
C ASP A 112 21.04 -8.02 -27.72
N ASP A 113 22.28 -8.30 -28.12
CA ASP A 113 23.49 -8.24 -27.33
C ASP A 113 23.86 -6.76 -27.12
N ASP A 114 23.32 -6.11 -26.10
CA ASP A 114 23.95 -5.02 -25.33
C ASP A 114 22.87 -4.24 -24.54
N ASP A 115 22.59 -4.69 -23.31
CA ASP A 115 22.22 -3.81 -22.19
C ASP A 115 22.26 -4.61 -20.88
N ASP A 116 22.92 -4.07 -19.85
CA ASP A 116 23.21 -4.63 -18.52
C ASP A 116 21.97 -4.96 -17.65
N PHE A 117 20.78 -5.05 -18.27
CA PHE A 117 19.50 -5.45 -17.68
C PHE A 117 18.78 -6.55 -18.46
N SER A 118 19.28 -7.01 -19.61
CA SER A 118 18.54 -7.90 -20.53
C SER A 118 18.70 -9.40 -20.27
N ASN A 119 19.60 -9.82 -19.38
CA ASN A 119 19.73 -11.22 -19.01
C ASN A 119 19.06 -11.50 -17.66
N SER A 120 17.80 -11.95 -17.67
CA SER A 120 17.33 -13.12 -16.91
C SER A 120 15.83 -13.10 -16.62
N ASN A 121 15.29 -14.28 -16.32
CA ASN A 121 14.03 -14.52 -15.61
C ASN A 121 13.85 -13.75 -14.25
N ASP A 122 14.64 -12.71 -13.94
CA ASP A 122 14.61 -12.00 -12.66
C ASP A 122 13.92 -10.63 -12.67
N THR A 123 13.67 -10.02 -13.84
CA THR A 123 12.85 -8.81 -13.90
C THR A 123 11.41 -9.17 -13.48
N PRO A 124 10.83 -8.53 -12.47
CA PRO A 124 9.48 -8.86 -12.01
C PRO A 124 8.42 -8.37 -13.01
N ALA A 125 7.47 -9.24 -13.34
CA ALA A 125 6.30 -8.85 -14.10
C ALA A 125 5.30 -8.12 -13.19
N TRP A 126 5.09 -6.83 -13.43
CA TRP A 126 4.02 -6.04 -12.82
C TRP A 126 3.50 -4.97 -13.78
N HIS A 127 2.33 -4.42 -13.48
CA HIS A 127 1.72 -3.33 -14.25
C HIS A 127 1.33 -2.14 -13.38
N ILE A 128 1.12 -0.99 -14.02
CA ILE A 128 0.45 0.17 -13.43
C ILE A 128 -0.57 0.72 -14.44
N PRO A 129 -1.58 1.48 -14.01
CA PRO A 129 -2.60 2.02 -14.91
C PRO A 129 -2.02 2.90 -16.03
N GLU A 130 -2.68 2.92 -17.19
CA GLU A 130 -2.36 3.90 -18.24
C GLU A 130 -2.86 5.29 -17.84
N LEU A 131 -2.01 6.31 -17.96
CA LEU A 131 -2.44 7.69 -17.88
C LEU A 131 -2.98 8.14 -19.24
N ILE A 132 -4.28 8.38 -19.32
CA ILE A 132 -4.92 8.89 -20.54
C ILE A 132 -4.88 10.42 -20.56
N ARG A 133 -5.16 11.06 -19.41
CA ARG A 133 -5.20 12.52 -19.31
C ARG A 133 -5.01 12.99 -17.88
N HIS A 134 -4.37 14.15 -17.72
CA HIS A 134 -4.31 14.90 -16.47
C HIS A 134 -4.78 16.34 -16.72
N ASP A 135 -5.87 16.74 -16.08
CA ASP A 135 -6.40 18.10 -16.12
C ASP A 135 -6.31 18.76 -14.74
N ARG A 136 -5.89 20.03 -14.69
CA ARG A 136 -5.83 20.84 -13.47
C ARG A 136 -6.41 22.22 -13.74
N GLY A 137 -7.18 22.73 -12.79
CA GLY A 137 -7.75 24.07 -12.86
C GLY A 137 -8.90 24.26 -11.87
N PRO A 138 -9.57 25.41 -11.90
CA PRO A 138 -10.78 25.59 -11.11
C PRO A 138 -11.88 24.65 -11.59
N GLU A 139 -12.70 24.12 -10.67
CA GLU A 139 -13.81 23.19 -10.98
C GLU A 139 -14.73 23.70 -12.09
N SER A 140 -14.96 25.01 -12.16
CA SER A 140 -15.71 25.70 -13.22
C SER A 140 -15.08 25.61 -14.60
N ALA A 141 -13.75 25.73 -14.72
CA ALA A 141 -13.06 25.54 -15.99
C ALA A 141 -13.10 24.06 -16.44
N LEU A 142 -13.07 23.13 -15.47
CA LEU A 142 -13.22 21.70 -15.71
C LEU A 142 -14.68 21.27 -15.89
N ARG A 143 -15.65 22.19 -15.83
CA ARG A 143 -17.09 21.90 -15.94
C ARG A 143 -17.60 20.88 -14.91
N LEU A 144 -16.93 20.79 -13.75
CA LEU A 144 -17.30 19.89 -12.65
C LEU A 144 -18.37 20.53 -11.76
N THR A 145 -18.19 21.79 -11.40
CA THR A 145 -19.15 22.60 -10.64
C THR A 145 -18.98 24.08 -11.01
N PRO A 146 -19.88 25.00 -10.63
CA PRO A 146 -19.65 26.44 -10.80
C PRO A 146 -18.50 27.03 -9.95
N SER A 147 -17.85 26.25 -9.10
CA SER A 147 -16.86 26.72 -8.13
C SER A 147 -15.54 27.17 -8.77
N ALA A 148 -14.89 28.15 -8.14
CA ALA A 148 -13.52 28.54 -8.45
C ALA A 148 -12.48 27.71 -7.68
N ARG A 149 -12.93 26.74 -6.87
CA ARG A 149 -12.05 25.83 -6.12
C ARG A 149 -11.13 25.09 -7.08
N GLU A 150 -9.84 25.03 -6.73
CA GLU A 150 -8.86 24.22 -7.46
C GLU A 150 -9.27 22.74 -7.45
N SER A 151 -9.04 22.07 -8.57
CA SER A 151 -9.29 20.64 -8.75
C SER A 151 -8.25 20.06 -9.69
N SER A 152 -7.99 18.78 -9.51
CA SER A 152 -7.17 17.99 -10.42
C SER A 152 -7.86 16.67 -10.73
N VAL A 153 -7.92 16.29 -12.01
CA VAL A 153 -8.56 15.07 -12.47
C VAL A 153 -7.58 14.26 -13.32
N LEU A 154 -7.38 13.00 -12.95
CA LEU A 154 -6.75 11.99 -13.79
C LEU A 154 -7.82 11.14 -14.48
N LEU A 155 -7.65 10.95 -15.78
CA LEU A 155 -8.29 9.88 -16.54
C LEU A 155 -7.29 8.75 -16.72
N LEU A 156 -7.64 7.58 -16.21
CA LEU A 156 -6.83 6.38 -16.29
C LEU A 156 -7.53 5.32 -17.14
N GLY A 157 -6.75 4.45 -17.78
CA GLY A 157 -7.26 3.27 -18.47
C GLY A 157 -8.04 2.38 -17.50
N ASP A 158 -9.25 1.95 -17.90
CA ASP A 158 -10.02 0.99 -17.11
C ASP A 158 -9.46 -0.42 -17.32
N LEU A 159 -8.89 -0.97 -16.26
CA LEU A 159 -8.29 -2.30 -16.24
C LEU A 159 -9.31 -3.43 -16.01
N GLY A 160 -10.60 -3.08 -15.96
CA GLY A 160 -11.70 -4.02 -15.78
C GLY A 160 -12.00 -4.30 -14.29
N PRO A 161 -12.80 -5.32 -14.00
CA PRO A 161 -13.10 -5.71 -12.62
C PRO A 161 -11.83 -6.25 -11.94
N LEU A 162 -11.43 -5.62 -10.85
CA LEU A 162 -10.24 -5.96 -10.08
C LEU A 162 -10.61 -6.16 -8.61
N VAL A 163 -9.82 -6.97 -7.92
CA VAL A 163 -9.87 -7.17 -6.46
C VAL A 163 -8.52 -6.79 -5.86
N ASN A 164 -8.50 -6.33 -4.62
CA ASN A 164 -7.25 -6.15 -3.90
C ASN A 164 -6.66 -7.51 -3.47
N ILE A 165 -5.37 -7.53 -3.10
CA ILE A 165 -4.66 -8.76 -2.76
C ILE A 165 -5.28 -9.52 -1.58
N VAL A 166 -5.83 -8.83 -0.57
CA VAL A 166 -6.46 -9.50 0.58
C VAL A 166 -7.74 -10.18 0.13
N GLU A 167 -8.62 -9.48 -0.60
CA GLU A 167 -9.83 -10.06 -1.17
C GLU A 167 -9.51 -11.28 -2.05
N PHE A 168 -8.49 -11.18 -2.89
CA PHE A 168 -8.03 -12.28 -3.72
C PHE A 168 -7.64 -13.51 -2.88
N LEU A 169 -6.79 -13.33 -1.86
CA LEU A 169 -6.32 -14.43 -1.00
C LEU A 169 -7.46 -15.06 -0.18
N LEU A 170 -8.44 -14.26 0.26
CA LEU A 170 -9.62 -14.73 0.96
C LEU A 170 -10.58 -15.52 0.03
N ARG A 171 -10.70 -15.12 -1.24
CA ARG A 171 -11.59 -15.75 -2.24
C ARG A 171 -11.00 -16.97 -2.92
N ALA A 172 -9.67 -17.11 -2.97
CA ALA A 172 -8.92 -18.19 -3.63
C ALA A 172 -9.26 -19.64 -3.17
N GLY A 173 -10.33 -19.89 -2.42
CA GLY A 173 -10.80 -21.22 -2.01
C GLY A 173 -12.30 -21.42 -2.03
N SER A 174 -13.07 -20.40 -2.40
CA SER A 174 -14.54 -20.44 -2.33
C SER A 174 -15.19 -21.02 -3.59
N SER A 175 -14.44 -21.15 -4.68
CA SER A 175 -14.88 -21.74 -5.95
C SER A 175 -14.27 -23.14 -6.11
N SER A 176 -15.10 -24.17 -6.14
CA SER A 176 -14.73 -25.60 -6.15
C SER A 176 -14.12 -26.10 -7.48
N ARG A 177 -13.53 -25.22 -8.28
CA ARG A 177 -12.82 -25.61 -9.51
C ARG A 177 -11.43 -25.02 -9.67
N ASP A 178 -11.17 -23.76 -9.29
CA ASP A 178 -9.90 -23.09 -9.60
C ASP A 178 -9.57 -21.96 -8.60
N GLY A 179 -9.58 -22.27 -7.31
CA GLY A 179 -8.99 -21.35 -6.33
C GLY A 179 -7.49 -21.15 -6.60
N ALA A 180 -6.95 -19.94 -6.40
CA ALA A 180 -5.53 -19.72 -6.64
C ALA A 180 -4.70 -20.72 -5.82
N ASP A 181 -3.95 -21.57 -6.53
CA ASP A 181 -3.18 -22.60 -5.86
C ASP A 181 -1.96 -21.98 -5.16
N ALA A 182 -1.28 -22.80 -4.40
CA ALA A 182 -0.18 -22.35 -3.56
C ALA A 182 1.00 -21.78 -4.39
N GLU A 183 1.18 -22.28 -5.62
CA GLU A 183 2.21 -21.82 -6.56
C GLU A 183 1.86 -20.44 -7.13
N GLN A 184 0.60 -20.21 -7.46
CA GLN A 184 0.12 -18.90 -7.93
C GLN A 184 0.25 -17.81 -6.87
N ILE A 185 -0.07 -18.14 -5.60
CA ILE A 185 0.13 -17.20 -4.49
C ILE A 185 1.62 -16.84 -4.35
N ASP A 186 2.52 -17.83 -4.43
CA ASP A 186 3.95 -17.59 -4.35
C ASP A 186 4.47 -16.76 -5.53
N ALA A 187 3.97 -17.01 -6.74
CA ALA A 187 4.37 -16.28 -7.94
C ALA A 187 3.97 -14.80 -7.86
N ILE A 188 2.72 -14.51 -7.46
CA ILE A 188 2.24 -13.14 -7.24
C ILE A 188 3.07 -12.47 -6.15
N ALA A 189 3.23 -13.12 -4.99
CA ALA A 189 4.00 -12.59 -3.87
C ALA A 189 5.46 -12.29 -4.25
N THR A 190 6.08 -13.21 -5.00
CA THR A 190 7.46 -13.06 -5.49
C THR A 190 7.57 -11.90 -6.45
N ALA A 191 6.63 -11.75 -7.39
CA ALA A 191 6.61 -10.65 -8.34
C ALA A 191 6.53 -9.29 -7.64
N VAL A 192 5.60 -9.10 -6.69
CA VAL A 192 5.52 -7.81 -5.97
C VAL A 192 6.64 -7.62 -4.93
N GLY A 193 7.17 -8.68 -4.32
CA GLY A 193 8.36 -8.59 -3.46
C GLY A 193 9.60 -8.09 -4.21
N ARG A 194 9.89 -8.71 -5.36
CA ARG A 194 10.92 -8.24 -6.29
C ARG A 194 10.62 -6.83 -6.80
N ALA A 195 9.34 -6.51 -6.96
CA ALA A 195 8.93 -5.22 -7.46
C ALA A 195 9.39 -4.05 -6.59
N PHE A 196 9.06 -4.15 -5.32
CA PHE A 196 9.44 -3.14 -4.36
C PHE A 196 10.94 -3.14 -4.08
N ALA A 197 11.65 -4.26 -4.25
CA ALA A 197 13.11 -4.26 -4.17
C ALA A 197 13.74 -3.41 -5.31
N VAL A 198 13.18 -3.47 -6.51
CA VAL A 198 13.57 -2.58 -7.63
C VAL A 198 13.21 -1.13 -7.33
N LEU A 199 11.99 -0.85 -6.87
CA LEU A 199 11.55 0.51 -6.52
C LEU A 199 12.50 1.13 -5.47
N HIS A 200 12.84 0.35 -4.45
CA HIS A 200 13.68 0.79 -3.35
C HIS A 200 15.18 0.78 -3.65
N SER A 201 15.58 0.43 -4.88
CA SER A 201 16.99 0.36 -5.25
C SER A 201 17.58 1.77 -5.44
N PRO A 202 18.82 2.02 -4.97
CA PRO A 202 19.54 3.26 -5.27
C PRO A 202 19.72 3.48 -6.77
N GLN A 203 19.82 2.39 -7.55
CA GLN A 203 19.98 2.43 -9.00
C GLN A 203 18.75 3.06 -9.68
N LEU A 204 17.54 2.66 -9.29
CA LEU A 204 16.34 3.27 -9.83
C LEU A 204 16.22 4.74 -9.39
N ALA A 205 16.51 5.04 -8.12
CA ALA A 205 16.48 6.42 -7.62
C ALA A 205 17.42 7.32 -8.45
N ALA A 206 18.66 6.90 -8.67
CA ALA A 206 19.62 7.60 -9.51
C ALA A 206 19.13 7.76 -10.96
N ARG A 207 18.51 6.71 -11.53
CA ARG A 207 17.93 6.77 -12.87
C ARG A 207 16.82 7.81 -12.98
N ILE A 208 15.92 7.87 -12.01
CA ILE A 208 14.84 8.87 -11.98
C ILE A 208 15.44 10.28 -11.85
N VAL A 209 16.42 10.48 -10.97
CA VAL A 209 17.11 11.78 -10.79
C VAL A 209 17.79 12.25 -12.08
N SER A 210 18.29 11.32 -12.91
CA SER A 210 18.93 11.64 -14.18
C SER A 210 17.96 12.02 -15.31
N GLN A 211 16.65 11.84 -15.13
CA GLN A 211 15.64 12.21 -16.14
C GLN A 211 15.48 13.74 -16.22
N PRO A 212 15.12 14.29 -17.40
CA PRO A 212 14.88 15.73 -17.54
C PRO A 212 13.88 16.28 -16.49
N ASP A 213 14.18 17.49 -15.99
CA ASP A 213 13.70 18.14 -14.76
C ASP A 213 12.23 17.94 -14.32
N ALA A 214 11.29 17.69 -15.23
CA ALA A 214 9.86 17.75 -14.93
C ALA A 214 9.33 16.58 -14.06
N ALA A 215 9.94 15.39 -14.11
CA ALA A 215 9.49 14.24 -13.32
C ALA A 215 10.15 14.21 -11.93
N ALA A 216 11.49 14.33 -11.88
CA ALA A 216 12.24 14.30 -10.62
C ALA A 216 11.83 15.45 -9.67
N ALA A 217 11.63 16.67 -10.19
CA ALA A 217 11.20 17.81 -9.37
C ALA A 217 9.81 17.63 -8.74
N ARG A 218 8.93 16.82 -9.37
CA ARG A 218 7.61 16.50 -8.81
C ARG A 218 7.68 15.40 -7.76
N LEU A 219 8.74 14.61 -7.72
CA LEU A 219 8.88 13.47 -6.81
C LEU A 219 9.71 13.81 -5.56
N THR A 220 10.33 14.98 -5.45
CA THR A 220 11.14 15.37 -4.28
C THR A 220 10.35 16.13 -3.19
N HIS A 221 9.02 16.12 -3.26
CA HIS A 221 8.15 16.84 -2.33
C HIS A 221 7.92 16.10 -1.00
N HIS A 222 7.22 16.73 -0.06
CA HIS A 222 6.68 16.07 1.15
C HIS A 222 5.17 16.31 1.32
N LEU A 223 4.40 16.29 0.22
CA LEU A 223 2.97 16.65 0.22
C LEU A 223 2.13 15.85 1.24
N GLY A 224 2.47 14.59 1.47
CA GLY A 224 1.75 13.72 2.40
C GLY A 224 2.10 13.91 3.87
N ARG A 225 3.16 14.65 4.22
CA ARG A 225 3.70 14.68 5.60
C ARG A 225 2.67 15.13 6.63
N ASP A 226 1.91 16.19 6.35
CA ASP A 226 0.89 16.70 7.27
C ASP A 226 -0.32 15.77 7.37
N VAL A 227 -0.69 15.13 6.26
CA VAL A 227 -1.75 14.11 6.25
C VAL A 227 -1.35 12.93 7.11
N VAL A 228 -0.13 12.41 6.94
CA VAL A 228 0.42 11.31 7.74
C VAL A 228 0.56 11.70 9.21
N ARG A 229 1.00 12.92 9.53
CA ARG A 229 1.08 13.41 10.92
C ARG A 229 -0.31 13.33 11.58
N ARG A 230 -1.32 13.89 10.94
CA ARG A 230 -2.68 13.96 11.48
C ARG A 230 -3.38 12.60 11.53
N ALA A 231 -3.15 11.75 10.53
CA ALA A 231 -3.77 10.42 10.46
C ALA A 231 -3.08 9.40 11.38
N CYS A 232 -1.75 9.40 11.41
CA CYS A 232 -0.98 8.27 11.94
C CYS A 232 -0.16 8.60 13.19
N ILE A 233 0.19 9.87 13.43
CA ILE A 233 1.06 10.27 14.56
C ILE A 233 0.22 10.85 15.70
N GLU A 234 -0.57 11.89 15.44
CA GLU A 234 -1.37 12.58 16.45
C GLU A 234 -2.30 11.66 17.28
N PRO A 235 -3.05 10.71 16.70
CA PRO A 235 -3.92 9.86 17.50
C PRO A 235 -3.18 8.77 18.27
N LEU A 236 -1.91 8.51 17.97
CA LEU A 236 -1.18 7.33 18.46
C LEU A 236 -1.05 7.29 19.98
N LEU A 237 -0.79 8.42 20.63
CA LEU A 237 -0.65 8.45 22.10
C LEU A 237 -1.93 7.97 22.78
N ALA A 238 -3.08 8.45 22.31
CA ALA A 238 -4.38 8.03 22.84
C ALA A 238 -4.66 6.54 22.54
N ARG A 239 -4.25 6.05 21.37
CA ARG A 239 -4.39 4.64 20.97
C ARG A 239 -3.54 3.70 21.84
N LEU A 240 -2.28 4.07 22.07
CA LEU A 240 -1.36 3.32 22.95
C LEU A 240 -1.79 3.32 24.42
N SER A 241 -2.46 4.39 24.86
CA SER A 241 -2.95 4.53 26.25
C SER A 241 -4.33 3.89 26.46
N ALA A 242 -5.02 3.48 25.40
CA ALA A 242 -6.36 2.92 25.51
C ALA A 242 -6.33 1.55 26.21
N PRO A 243 -7.24 1.29 27.18
CA PRO A 243 -7.35 -0.03 27.78
C PRO A 243 -7.69 -1.06 26.70
N SER A 244 -6.78 -2.02 26.48
CA SER A 244 -7.02 -3.17 25.59
C SER A 244 -8.30 -3.87 26.05
N ARG A 245 -9.34 -3.90 25.21
CA ARG A 245 -10.71 -4.36 25.55
C ARG A 245 -10.87 -5.86 25.91
N VAL A 246 -9.79 -6.58 26.25
CA VAL A 246 -9.87 -7.97 26.71
C VAL A 246 -9.29 -8.05 28.11
N GLY A 247 -10.16 -8.36 29.07
CA GLY A 247 -9.82 -8.48 30.48
C GLY A 247 -8.84 -9.61 30.77
N GLY A 248 -7.98 -9.36 31.75
CA GLY A 248 -7.16 -10.39 32.38
C GLY A 248 -5.76 -9.90 32.74
N GLY A 249 -5.63 -9.23 33.88
CA GLY A 249 -4.33 -9.04 34.54
C GLY A 249 -3.98 -7.58 34.78
N GLY A 250 -4.16 -7.15 36.02
CA GLY A 250 -3.88 -5.81 36.53
C GLY A 250 -2.59 -5.16 36.03
N GLY A 251 -2.75 -3.92 35.62
CA GLY A 251 -1.68 -2.95 35.42
C GLY A 251 -2.32 -1.77 34.74
N GLY A 252 -2.65 -0.72 35.49
CA GLY A 252 -2.82 0.59 34.87
C GLY A 252 -1.58 0.80 34.02
N GLY A 253 -1.74 0.83 32.70
CA GLY A 253 -0.64 1.06 31.78
C GLY A 253 0.00 2.34 32.25
N ASN A 254 1.22 2.26 32.77
CA ASN A 254 1.93 3.39 33.31
C ASN A 254 1.96 4.42 32.16
N ASP A 255 1.32 5.59 32.30
CA ASP A 255 1.21 6.58 31.22
C ASP A 255 2.59 6.89 30.61
N ASP A 256 3.64 6.75 31.42
CA ASP A 256 5.06 6.83 31.06
C ASP A 256 5.48 5.85 29.95
N GLY A 257 4.94 4.63 29.92
CA GLY A 257 5.25 3.60 28.93
C GLY A 257 4.67 3.92 27.56
N ALA A 258 3.35 4.21 27.50
CA ALA A 258 2.69 4.63 26.27
C ALA A 258 3.31 5.93 25.71
N ARG A 259 3.65 6.87 26.61
CA ARG A 259 4.34 8.10 26.26
C ARG A 259 5.73 7.84 25.67
N ARG A 260 6.53 6.96 26.27
CA ARG A 260 7.86 6.59 25.74
C ARG A 260 7.77 6.02 24.32
N LEU A 261 6.83 5.11 24.06
CA LEU A 261 6.62 4.53 22.74
C LEU A 261 6.17 5.59 21.72
N TYR A 262 5.26 6.48 22.13
CA TYR A 262 4.85 7.61 21.29
C TYR A 262 6.02 8.55 20.95
N ASP A 263 6.81 8.96 21.94
CA ASP A 263 7.95 9.86 21.73
C ASP A 263 8.99 9.21 20.79
N ARG A 264 9.18 7.88 20.87
CA ARG A 264 10.03 7.13 19.93
C ARG A 264 9.52 7.19 18.49
N VAL A 265 8.21 7.08 18.28
CA VAL A 265 7.59 7.21 16.96
C VAL A 265 7.69 8.63 16.44
N VAL A 266 7.48 9.64 17.29
CA VAL A 266 7.63 11.05 16.92
C VAL A 266 9.08 11.34 16.51
N ALA A 267 10.06 10.90 17.31
CA ALA A 267 11.47 11.09 17.00
C ALA A 267 11.85 10.46 15.65
N ASP A 268 11.39 9.24 15.38
CA ASP A 268 11.62 8.60 14.08
C ASP A 268 10.93 9.37 12.95
N PHE A 269 9.68 9.85 13.13
CA PHE A 269 8.92 10.61 12.11
C PHE A 269 9.52 11.99 11.79
N GLU A 270 10.04 12.71 12.79
CA GLU A 270 10.75 13.97 12.59
C GLU A 270 12.11 13.76 11.90
N GLY A 271 12.68 12.57 12.06
CA GLY A 271 13.92 12.14 11.42
C GLY A 271 14.96 11.79 12.48
N PRO A 272 15.67 10.66 12.33
CA PRO A 272 16.66 10.25 13.31
C PRO A 272 17.82 11.24 13.39
N GLU A 273 18.26 11.57 14.60
CA GLU A 273 19.45 12.39 14.81
C GLU A 273 20.71 11.61 14.40
N GLY A 274 21.55 12.23 13.58
CA GLY A 274 22.92 11.75 13.31
C GLY A 274 23.07 10.71 12.19
N TYR A 275 22.01 10.35 11.46
CA TYR A 275 22.15 9.55 10.23
C TYR A 275 21.02 9.76 9.22
N SER A 276 21.30 9.47 7.95
CA SER A 276 20.32 9.44 6.86
C SER A 276 20.11 8.01 6.36
N TYR A 277 18.95 7.75 5.77
CA TYR A 277 18.68 6.49 5.07
C TYR A 277 19.20 6.55 3.64
N ARG A 278 19.35 5.39 3.00
CA ARG A 278 19.69 5.30 1.58
C ARG A 278 18.56 5.91 0.75
N GLU A 279 18.94 6.64 -0.29
CA GLU A 279 18.00 7.18 -1.27
C GLU A 279 17.26 6.05 -1.97
N CYS A 280 15.94 6.21 -2.09
CA CYS A 280 15.08 5.25 -2.76
C CYS A 280 13.87 5.94 -3.37
N PHE A 281 13.25 5.30 -4.36
CA PHE A 281 11.96 5.69 -4.91
C PHE A 281 10.86 4.85 -4.26
N THR A 282 9.79 5.49 -3.80
CA THR A 282 8.77 4.84 -2.97
C THR A 282 7.38 5.12 -3.51
N LEU A 283 6.45 4.22 -3.21
CA LEU A 283 5.01 4.44 -3.43
C LEU A 283 4.46 5.43 -2.40
N GLY A 284 4.91 5.35 -1.15
CA GLY A 284 4.65 6.31 -0.08
C GLY A 284 3.40 6.03 0.77
N ASP A 285 2.47 5.21 0.27
CA ASP A 285 1.26 4.75 0.97
C ASP A 285 0.97 3.28 0.64
N PHE A 286 1.98 2.42 0.79
CA PHE A 286 1.87 1.03 0.34
C PHE A 286 1.01 0.19 1.29
N THR A 287 -0.21 -0.11 0.84
CA THR A 287 -1.17 -0.95 1.55
C THR A 287 -1.59 -2.14 0.68
N PRO A 288 -2.28 -3.16 1.24
CA PRO A 288 -2.82 -4.24 0.43
C PRO A 288 -3.81 -3.75 -0.65
N GLY A 289 -4.47 -2.60 -0.43
CA GLY A 289 -5.34 -1.96 -1.43
C GLY A 289 -4.59 -1.48 -2.68
N SER A 290 -3.28 -1.22 -2.57
CA SER A 290 -2.44 -0.77 -3.67
C SER A 290 -2.04 -1.88 -4.64
N ILE A 291 -2.32 -3.16 -4.31
CA ILE A 291 -2.07 -4.32 -5.17
C ILE A 291 -3.41 -4.84 -5.67
N LEU A 292 -3.65 -4.65 -6.96
CA LEU A 292 -4.85 -5.13 -7.63
C LEU A 292 -4.55 -6.34 -8.52
N LEU A 293 -5.51 -7.26 -8.56
CA LEU A 293 -5.47 -8.47 -9.37
C LEU A 293 -6.77 -8.64 -10.14
N ARG A 294 -6.66 -9.24 -11.32
CA ARG A 294 -7.83 -9.80 -12.01
C ARG A 294 -8.24 -11.08 -11.29
N ASP A 295 -9.55 -11.24 -11.10
CA ASP A 295 -10.14 -12.42 -10.47
C ASP A 295 -10.94 -13.19 -11.53
N ASP A 296 -10.66 -14.49 -11.69
CA ASP A 296 -11.35 -15.36 -12.65
C ASP A 296 -12.86 -15.44 -12.35
N ALA A 297 -13.26 -15.24 -11.09
CA ALA A 297 -14.67 -15.17 -10.71
C ALA A 297 -15.40 -13.97 -11.36
N LEU A 298 -14.64 -12.99 -11.86
CA LEU A 298 -15.14 -11.80 -12.54
C LEU A 298 -14.91 -11.87 -14.06
N ALA A 299 -14.33 -12.96 -14.57
CA ALA A 299 -14.12 -13.18 -16.00
C ALA A 299 -15.45 -13.56 -16.70
N PRO A 300 -15.89 -12.82 -17.73
CA PRO A 300 -17.18 -13.07 -18.39
C PRO A 300 -17.34 -14.44 -19.06
N ASP A 301 -16.23 -15.08 -19.43
CA ASP A 301 -16.19 -16.30 -20.25
C ASP A 301 -15.48 -17.48 -19.54
N GLY A 302 -15.07 -17.31 -18.28
CA GLY A 302 -14.33 -18.32 -17.54
C GLY A 302 -12.91 -18.58 -18.06
N THR A 303 -12.35 -17.68 -18.87
CA THR A 303 -10.94 -17.73 -19.25
C THR A 303 -10.06 -17.38 -18.05
N GLN A 304 -8.91 -18.06 -17.95
CA GLN A 304 -7.90 -17.73 -16.95
C GLN A 304 -7.39 -16.31 -17.21
N CYS A 305 -7.57 -15.44 -16.23
CA CYS A 305 -7.10 -14.06 -16.33
C CYS A 305 -5.59 -13.98 -16.15
N ASP A 306 -4.98 -12.99 -16.80
CA ASP A 306 -3.64 -12.55 -16.45
C ASP A 306 -3.62 -12.04 -15.00
N ARG A 307 -2.88 -12.75 -14.14
CA ARG A 307 -2.76 -12.45 -12.70
C ARG A 307 -1.49 -11.65 -12.38
N THR A 308 -0.89 -11.01 -13.38
CA THR A 308 0.20 -10.06 -13.17
C THR A 308 -0.27 -8.95 -12.22
N PRO A 309 0.44 -8.70 -11.09
CA PRO A 309 0.04 -7.68 -10.12
C PRO A 309 -0.01 -6.29 -10.75
N ILE A 310 -1.06 -5.54 -10.44
CA ILE A 310 -1.19 -4.14 -10.83
C ILE A 310 -0.99 -3.27 -9.58
N ILE A 311 0.02 -2.39 -9.61
CA ILE A 311 0.32 -1.47 -8.53
C ILE A 311 -0.32 -0.11 -8.83
N VAL A 312 -1.12 0.40 -7.89
CA VAL A 312 -1.92 1.63 -8.03
C VAL A 312 -1.68 2.63 -6.89
N ASP A 313 -2.32 3.80 -6.99
CA ASP A 313 -2.32 4.85 -5.97
C ASP A 313 -0.95 5.50 -5.70
N TRP A 314 -0.27 5.88 -6.78
CA TRP A 314 1.07 6.50 -6.77
C TRP A 314 1.11 7.97 -6.32
N GLU A 315 0.06 8.48 -5.68
CA GLU A 315 -0.09 9.91 -5.37
C GLU A 315 0.77 10.38 -4.18
N PHE A 316 1.27 9.43 -3.38
CA PHE A 316 2.24 9.68 -2.32
C PHE A 316 3.69 9.39 -2.76
N ALA A 317 3.90 9.03 -4.03
CA ALA A 317 5.20 8.57 -4.50
C ALA A 317 6.27 9.65 -4.33
N GLN A 318 7.46 9.22 -3.91
CA GLN A 318 8.52 10.14 -3.55
C GLN A 318 9.90 9.56 -3.84
N LEU A 319 10.78 10.41 -4.37
CA LEU A 319 12.23 10.26 -4.27
C LEU A 319 12.69 10.61 -2.86
N ASN A 320 13.66 9.85 -2.35
CA ASN A 320 14.15 9.98 -0.98
C ASN A 320 13.02 9.79 0.05
N GLY A 321 12.04 8.96 -0.30
CA GLY A 321 11.01 8.50 0.61
C GLY A 321 11.52 7.41 1.54
N ARG A 322 10.59 6.75 2.23
CA ARG A 322 10.89 5.64 3.16
C ARG A 322 10.55 4.30 2.52
N GLY A 323 11.56 3.57 2.07
CA GLY A 323 11.37 2.25 1.45
C GLY A 323 11.00 1.17 2.47
N VAL A 324 12.00 0.50 3.05
CA VAL A 324 11.74 -0.55 4.05
C VAL A 324 11.03 0.00 5.29
N ASN A 325 11.47 1.16 5.78
CA ASN A 325 10.90 1.86 6.93
C ASN A 325 9.72 2.77 6.56
N GLY A 326 9.04 2.51 5.44
CA GLY A 326 7.79 3.16 5.06
C GLY A 326 6.91 2.14 4.35
N ASP A 327 7.07 2.02 3.03
CA ASP A 327 6.30 1.10 2.18
C ASP A 327 6.22 -0.31 2.76
N MET A 328 7.37 -0.96 3.05
CA MET A 328 7.35 -2.35 3.54
C MET A 328 6.75 -2.44 4.95
N ALA A 329 7.14 -1.53 5.84
CA ALA A 329 6.64 -1.51 7.22
C ALA A 329 5.11 -1.37 7.27
N GLN A 330 4.55 -0.47 6.45
CA GLN A 330 3.11 -0.19 6.35
C GLN A 330 2.33 -1.34 5.71
N PHE A 331 2.83 -1.88 4.59
CA PHE A 331 2.22 -3.03 3.94
C PHE A 331 2.17 -4.25 4.87
N LEU A 332 3.31 -4.58 5.48
CA LEU A 332 3.39 -5.70 6.40
C LEU A 332 2.55 -5.48 7.66
N ALA A 333 2.40 -4.26 8.15
CA ALA A 333 1.54 -3.97 9.30
C ALA A 333 0.06 -4.29 9.01
N SER A 334 -0.39 -3.89 7.81
CA SER A 334 -1.75 -4.18 7.34
C SER A 334 -1.95 -5.70 7.19
N MET A 335 -1.00 -6.39 6.54
CA MET A 335 -1.05 -7.85 6.40
C MET A 335 -0.97 -8.58 7.76
N HIS A 336 -0.22 -8.06 8.73
CA HIS A 336 -0.14 -8.62 10.09
C HIS A 336 -1.50 -8.58 10.78
N CYS A 337 -2.23 -7.46 10.64
CA CYS A 337 -3.58 -7.36 11.18
C CYS A 337 -4.54 -8.35 10.51
N GLU A 338 -4.49 -8.50 9.19
CA GLU A 338 -5.30 -9.50 8.47
C GLU A 338 -4.99 -10.94 8.91
N ILE A 339 -3.71 -11.29 9.09
CA ILE A 339 -3.29 -12.60 9.60
C ILE A 339 -3.85 -12.82 11.01
N LEU A 340 -3.71 -11.85 11.91
CA LEU A 340 -4.23 -11.95 13.26
C LEU A 340 -5.75 -12.10 13.26
N ALA A 341 -6.47 -11.31 12.46
CA ALA A 341 -7.92 -11.41 12.33
C ALA A 341 -8.36 -12.81 11.85
N ALA A 342 -7.72 -13.35 10.80
CA ALA A 342 -8.02 -14.67 10.27
C ALA A 342 -7.75 -15.81 11.28
N SER A 343 -6.74 -15.65 12.15
CA SER A 343 -6.42 -16.63 13.20
C SER A 343 -7.54 -16.81 14.25
N ALA A 344 -8.39 -15.80 14.46
CA ALA A 344 -9.53 -15.89 15.37
C ALA A 344 -10.59 -16.86 14.85
N SER A 345 -10.93 -16.72 13.56
CA SER A 345 -11.89 -17.56 12.86
C SER A 345 -11.42 -19.02 12.78
N ALA A 346 -10.10 -19.25 12.70
CA ALA A 346 -9.53 -20.59 12.75
C ALA A 346 -9.66 -21.26 14.13
N SER A 347 -9.59 -20.47 15.21
CA SER A 347 -9.68 -20.97 16.60
C SER A 347 -11.12 -21.27 17.03
N ALA A 348 -12.09 -20.51 16.52
CA ALA A 348 -13.52 -20.70 16.82
C ALA A 348 -14.11 -21.97 16.17
N SER A 349 -13.61 -22.37 15.00
CA SER A 349 -14.08 -23.57 14.28
C SER A 349 -13.73 -24.90 14.97
N SER A 350 -12.89 -24.88 16.02
CA SER A 350 -12.49 -26.10 16.75
C SER A 350 -13.45 -26.50 17.88
N ASN A 351 -14.42 -25.66 18.26
CA ASN A 351 -15.33 -25.92 19.38
C ASN A 351 -16.80 -25.93 18.93
N ASN A 352 -17.29 -27.12 18.56
CA ASN A 352 -18.69 -27.59 18.48
C ASN A 352 -19.71 -26.98 17.47
N ASN A 353 -20.33 -27.92 16.73
CA ASN A 353 -21.68 -28.00 16.16
C ASN A 353 -22.16 -26.96 15.11
N ASN A 354 -22.11 -27.40 13.84
CA ASN A 354 -23.13 -27.22 12.78
C ASN A 354 -24.09 -26.02 12.90
N HIS A 355 -23.56 -24.80 12.85
CA HIS A 355 -24.31 -23.69 12.28
C HIS A 355 -23.60 -23.24 11.01
N ILE A 356 -24.28 -23.43 9.89
CA ILE A 356 -23.81 -23.09 8.54
C ILE A 356 -23.97 -21.57 8.40
N ASP A 357 -23.02 -20.81 8.94
CA ASP A 357 -22.67 -19.52 8.39
C ASP A 357 -21.65 -19.80 7.28
N GLY A 358 -21.95 -19.41 6.05
CA GLY A 358 -21.23 -19.79 4.82
C GLY A 358 -19.80 -19.26 4.67
N ASN A 359 -19.01 -19.17 5.75
CA ASN A 359 -17.65 -18.61 5.75
C ASN A 359 -16.64 -19.45 6.56
N ASN A 360 -16.66 -20.78 6.36
CA ASN A 360 -15.72 -21.75 6.98
C ASN A 360 -14.26 -21.66 6.47
N ASN A 361 -13.81 -20.50 5.96
CA ASN A 361 -12.50 -20.33 5.35
C ASN A 361 -11.38 -19.90 6.31
N GLY A 362 -11.65 -19.72 7.61
CA GLY A 362 -10.71 -19.14 8.59
C GLY A 362 -9.28 -19.74 8.58
N PRO A 363 -9.11 -21.06 8.81
CA PRO A 363 -7.78 -21.70 8.79
C PRO A 363 -7.08 -21.60 7.42
N THR A 364 -7.83 -21.74 6.34
CA THR A 364 -7.31 -21.69 4.96
C THR A 364 -6.89 -20.27 4.57
N ALA A 365 -7.68 -19.26 4.94
CA ALA A 365 -7.38 -17.85 4.74
C ALA A 365 -6.11 -17.43 5.49
N HIS A 366 -6.00 -17.81 6.77
CA HIS A 366 -4.79 -17.58 7.56
C HIS A 366 -3.54 -18.18 6.89
N ALA A 367 -3.63 -19.44 6.44
CA ALA A 367 -2.52 -20.11 5.76
C ALA A 367 -2.08 -19.40 4.47
N ARG A 368 -3.03 -18.89 3.67
CA ARG A 368 -2.74 -18.16 2.43
C ARG A 368 -2.10 -16.80 2.69
N LEU A 369 -2.60 -16.05 3.66
CA LEU A 369 -2.02 -14.76 4.06
C LEU A 369 -0.58 -14.93 4.54
N VAL A 370 -0.33 -15.91 5.42
CA VAL A 370 1.03 -16.23 5.90
C VAL A 370 1.93 -16.68 4.75
N ARG A 371 1.43 -17.52 3.84
CA ARG A 371 2.18 -17.97 2.66
C ARG A 371 2.60 -16.79 1.78
N PHE A 372 1.64 -15.94 1.41
CA PHE A 372 1.89 -14.76 0.61
C PHE A 372 2.97 -13.88 1.24
N VAL A 373 2.83 -13.53 2.52
CA VAL A 373 3.79 -12.65 3.20
C VAL A 373 5.19 -13.26 3.27
N ARG A 374 5.30 -14.57 3.51
CA ARG A 374 6.61 -15.25 3.53
C ARG A 374 7.30 -15.23 2.17
N ALA A 375 6.57 -15.56 1.11
CA ALA A 375 7.09 -15.52 -0.25
C ALA A 375 7.48 -14.09 -0.66
N PHE A 376 6.63 -13.11 -0.33
CA PHE A 376 6.88 -11.68 -0.55
C PHE A 376 8.15 -11.20 0.15
N CYS A 377 8.28 -11.43 1.46
CA CYS A 377 9.45 -11.00 2.23
C CYS A 377 10.72 -11.72 1.76
N GLY A 378 10.64 -13.01 1.45
CA GLY A 378 11.77 -13.78 0.91
C GLY A 378 12.27 -13.23 -0.41
N ALA A 379 11.36 -12.96 -1.34
CA ALA A 379 11.69 -12.37 -2.64
C ALA A 379 12.26 -10.96 -2.51
N TYR A 380 11.65 -10.11 -1.68
CA TYR A 380 12.18 -8.78 -1.40
C TYR A 380 13.60 -8.85 -0.81
N ARG A 381 13.81 -9.66 0.23
CA ARG A 381 15.11 -9.82 0.90
C ARG A 381 16.19 -10.28 -0.08
N SER A 382 15.91 -11.31 -0.88
CA SER A 382 16.85 -11.83 -1.87
C SER A 382 17.24 -10.80 -2.93
N SER A 383 16.30 -9.94 -3.35
CA SER A 383 16.58 -8.89 -4.35
C SER A 383 17.21 -7.63 -3.75
N ALA A 384 16.80 -7.23 -2.54
CA ALA A 384 17.29 -6.01 -1.90
C ALA A 384 18.66 -6.19 -1.23
N GLY A 385 19.03 -7.42 -0.85
CA GLY A 385 20.34 -7.75 -0.31
C GLY A 385 20.67 -7.07 1.03
N LEU A 386 19.66 -6.79 1.85
CA LEU A 386 19.81 -6.11 3.14
C LEU A 386 20.42 -7.06 4.17
N ARG A 387 21.56 -6.69 4.74
CA ARG A 387 22.33 -7.52 5.67
C ARG A 387 22.57 -6.77 6.97
N CYS A 388 21.87 -7.19 8.01
CA CYS A 388 21.81 -6.51 9.28
C CYS A 388 22.84 -7.09 10.25
N ARG A 389 23.85 -6.29 10.61
CA ARG A 389 24.88 -6.67 11.59
C ARG A 389 24.54 -6.10 12.96
N ARG A 390 24.97 -6.79 14.03
CA ARG A 390 24.79 -6.28 15.39
C ARG A 390 25.81 -5.17 15.71
N ASP A 391 25.64 -4.02 15.07
CA ASP A 391 26.50 -2.84 15.17
C ASP A 391 25.65 -1.56 15.07
N ALA A 392 25.83 -0.62 16.00
CA ALA A 392 25.06 0.63 16.06
C ALA A 392 25.34 1.57 14.86
N THR A 393 26.43 1.33 14.14
CA THR A 393 26.82 2.06 12.93
C THR A 393 26.36 1.40 11.64
N ASP A 394 25.85 0.17 11.71
CA ASP A 394 25.37 -0.57 10.54
C ASP A 394 24.13 0.12 9.94
N PRO A 395 24.16 0.50 8.66
CA PRO A 395 23.04 1.20 8.03
C PRO A 395 21.78 0.33 7.95
N ASP A 396 21.93 -0.99 7.80
CA ASP A 396 20.80 -1.91 7.68
C ASP A 396 20.18 -2.18 9.07
N ALA A 397 20.97 -2.19 10.15
CA ALA A 397 20.47 -2.18 11.53
C ALA A 397 19.67 -0.92 11.88
N ARG A 398 20.15 0.26 11.46
CA ARG A 398 19.41 1.53 11.61
C ARG A 398 18.09 1.52 10.84
N LEU A 399 18.09 0.92 9.65
CA LEU A 399 16.91 0.76 8.82
C LEU A 399 15.91 -0.22 9.46
N LEU A 400 16.37 -1.37 9.95
CA LEU A 400 15.55 -2.35 10.68
C LEU A 400 14.90 -1.73 11.92
N ARG A 401 15.66 -0.96 12.71
CA ARG A 401 15.12 -0.25 13.88
C ARG A 401 13.97 0.67 13.49
N SER A 402 14.15 1.49 12.45
CA SER A 402 13.11 2.40 11.96
C SER A 402 11.90 1.65 11.41
N ALA A 403 12.13 0.55 10.69
CA ALA A 403 11.06 -0.29 10.16
C ALA A 403 10.22 -0.94 11.28
N LEU A 404 10.82 -1.34 12.41
CA LEU A 404 10.09 -1.84 13.59
C LEU A 404 9.19 -0.75 14.20
N ILE A 405 9.70 0.48 14.33
CA ILE A 405 8.93 1.62 14.86
C ILE A 405 7.73 1.91 13.96
N MET A 406 7.98 2.03 12.65
CA MET A 406 6.96 2.32 11.64
C MET A 406 5.92 1.21 11.54
N HIS A 407 6.35 -0.05 11.51
CA HIS A 407 5.45 -1.20 11.49
C HIS A 407 4.59 -1.24 12.76
N GLY A 408 5.20 -1.05 13.92
CA GLY A 408 4.47 -1.04 15.19
C GLY A 408 3.42 0.05 15.28
N ARG A 409 3.75 1.29 14.85
CA ARG A 409 2.79 2.40 14.71
C ARG A 409 1.62 1.99 13.82
N GLU A 410 1.90 1.46 12.63
CA GLU A 410 0.87 1.11 11.67
C GLU A 410 -0.01 -0.04 12.15
N VAL A 411 0.53 -1.06 12.85
CA VAL A 411 -0.29 -2.12 13.45
C VAL A 411 -1.27 -1.55 14.49
N VAL A 412 -0.82 -0.62 15.34
CA VAL A 412 -1.70 0.05 16.32
C VAL A 412 -2.78 0.86 15.60
N ASN A 413 -2.40 1.64 14.58
CA ASN A 413 -3.37 2.45 13.84
C ASN A 413 -4.40 1.59 13.12
N GLN A 414 -3.97 0.57 12.38
CA GLN A 414 -4.86 -0.35 11.67
C GLN A 414 -5.78 -1.12 12.62
N ALA A 415 -5.30 -1.50 13.81
CA ALA A 415 -6.17 -2.10 14.82
C ALA A 415 -7.35 -1.19 15.17
N HIS A 416 -7.12 0.11 15.31
CA HIS A 416 -8.16 1.10 15.62
C HIS A 416 -9.02 1.49 14.42
N ASP A 417 -8.42 1.65 13.25
CA ASP A 417 -9.11 2.20 12.08
C ASP A 417 -9.90 1.14 11.32
N MET A 418 -9.32 -0.05 11.15
CA MET A 418 -9.89 -1.11 10.29
C MET A 418 -10.39 -2.32 11.09
N HIS A 419 -9.83 -2.57 12.28
CA HIS A 419 -10.09 -3.79 13.05
C HIS A 419 -10.65 -3.53 14.45
N ALA A 420 -11.28 -2.37 14.71
CA ALA A 420 -11.81 -2.03 16.03
C ALA A 420 -12.84 -3.04 16.56
N ALA A 421 -13.57 -3.71 15.65
CA ALA A 421 -14.55 -4.75 15.98
C ALA A 421 -13.94 -6.16 16.04
N SER A 422 -12.65 -6.33 15.72
CA SER A 422 -12.00 -7.65 15.69
C SER A 422 -11.85 -8.22 17.11
N PRO A 423 -12.12 -9.53 17.33
CA PRO A 423 -11.82 -10.18 18.60
C PRO A 423 -10.32 -10.23 18.90
N ARG A 424 -9.47 -9.91 17.92
CA ARG A 424 -8.00 -9.86 18.04
C ARG A 424 -7.47 -8.44 18.19
N PHE A 425 -8.34 -7.43 18.33
CA PHE A 425 -7.96 -6.04 18.52
C PHE A 425 -6.86 -5.84 19.58
N ALA A 426 -7.06 -6.40 20.79
CA ALA A 426 -6.08 -6.29 21.87
C ALA A 426 -4.73 -6.94 21.53
N ALA A 427 -4.76 -8.07 20.80
CA ALA A 427 -3.55 -8.74 20.34
C ALA A 427 -2.80 -7.90 19.30
N MET A 428 -3.52 -7.24 18.38
CA MET A 428 -2.93 -6.33 17.39
C MET A 428 -2.25 -5.14 18.08
N VAL A 429 -2.95 -4.44 18.98
CA VAL A 429 -2.37 -3.29 19.72
C VAL A 429 -1.13 -3.73 20.52
N SER A 430 -1.23 -4.86 21.23
CA SER A 430 -0.10 -5.42 21.97
C SER A 430 1.08 -5.77 21.06
N ARG A 431 0.82 -6.31 19.86
CA ARG A 431 1.84 -6.64 18.87
C ARG A 431 2.54 -5.39 18.34
N GLY A 432 1.77 -4.36 17.99
CA GLY A 432 2.31 -3.11 17.50
C GLY A 432 3.17 -2.41 18.56
N ALA A 433 2.72 -2.36 19.81
CA ALA A 433 3.49 -1.83 20.93
C ALA A 433 4.80 -2.62 21.14
N ALA A 434 4.75 -3.96 21.11
CA ALA A 434 5.94 -4.81 21.25
C ALA A 434 6.97 -4.58 20.12
N CYS A 435 6.54 -4.28 18.90
CA CYS A 435 7.45 -3.91 17.81
C CYS A 435 8.17 -2.58 18.10
N ILE A 436 7.42 -1.57 18.58
CA ILE A 436 8.01 -0.29 18.96
C ILE A 436 9.00 -0.51 20.11
N GLU A 437 8.65 -1.31 21.12
CA GLU A 437 9.51 -1.66 22.26
C GLU A 437 10.86 -2.24 21.83
N LEU A 438 10.85 -3.23 20.92
CA LEU A 438 12.06 -3.88 20.40
C LEU A 438 13.04 -2.94 19.71
N ALA A 439 12.56 -1.79 19.21
CA ALA A 439 13.42 -0.78 18.60
C ALA A 439 14.31 -0.06 19.62
N GLU A 440 14.01 -0.14 20.92
CA GLU A 440 14.73 0.52 22.01
C GLU A 440 14.85 2.05 21.86
N ASP A 441 15.36 2.75 22.87
CA ASP A 441 15.43 4.22 22.86
C ASP A 441 16.49 4.77 21.89
N ASP A 442 17.58 4.04 21.70
CA ASP A 442 18.68 4.41 20.81
C ASP A 442 19.34 3.19 20.14
N MET A 443 20.30 3.43 19.24
CA MET A 443 20.99 2.37 18.51
C MET A 443 21.87 1.48 19.40
N ALA A 444 22.44 2.01 20.49
CA ALA A 444 23.30 1.22 21.38
C ALA A 444 22.47 0.21 22.17
N ALA A 445 21.31 0.63 22.67
CA ALA A 445 20.34 -0.26 23.31
C ALA A 445 19.72 -1.24 22.30
N PHE A 446 19.44 -0.78 21.07
CA PHE A 446 18.85 -1.63 20.03
C PHE A 446 19.72 -2.84 19.69
N VAL A 447 21.04 -2.62 19.50
CA VAL A 447 22.00 -3.69 19.15
C VAL A 447 22.61 -4.37 20.38
N ASP A 448 22.17 -4.03 21.59
CA ASP A 448 22.60 -4.73 22.80
C ASP A 448 22.33 -6.24 22.68
N ALA A 449 23.25 -7.06 23.21
CA ALA A 449 23.18 -8.51 23.05
C ALA A 449 21.86 -9.12 23.57
N ALA A 450 21.30 -8.58 24.66
CA ALA A 450 20.04 -9.06 25.20
C ALA A 450 18.85 -8.66 24.33
N ASN A 451 18.82 -7.41 23.83
CA ASN A 451 17.75 -6.96 22.95
C ASN A 451 17.81 -7.64 21.57
N TRP A 452 18.99 -7.78 20.99
CA TRP A 452 19.20 -8.48 19.72
C TRP A 452 18.71 -9.93 19.77
N ALA A 453 19.03 -10.62 20.86
CA ALA A 453 18.55 -11.99 21.11
C ALA A 453 17.02 -12.05 21.28
N ARG A 454 16.39 -11.02 21.87
CA ARG A 454 14.92 -10.89 21.93
C ARG A 454 14.34 -10.65 20.55
N LEU A 455 14.93 -9.76 19.76
CA LEU A 455 14.50 -9.42 18.40
C LEU A 455 14.42 -10.66 17.51
N ILE A 456 15.49 -11.46 17.45
CA ILE A 456 15.57 -12.68 16.61
C ILE A 456 14.52 -13.72 17.00
N ARG A 457 14.17 -13.82 18.29
CA ARG A 457 13.18 -14.80 18.78
C ARG A 457 11.75 -14.27 18.83
N SER A 458 11.55 -12.97 18.58
CA SER A 458 10.26 -12.35 18.78
C SER A 458 9.35 -12.55 17.58
N GLU A 459 8.18 -13.12 17.83
CA GLU A 459 7.09 -13.14 16.84
C GLU A 459 6.53 -11.74 16.53
N ALA A 460 6.80 -10.72 17.36
CA ALA A 460 6.30 -9.38 17.10
C ALA A 460 6.97 -8.74 15.88
N GLY A 461 8.30 -8.85 15.81
CA GLY A 461 9.09 -8.28 14.72
C GLY A 461 9.27 -9.20 13.50
N ASP A 462 8.81 -10.45 13.57
CA ASP A 462 9.15 -11.52 12.61
C ASP A 462 8.95 -11.11 11.13
N LEU A 463 7.84 -10.45 10.81
CA LEU A 463 7.56 -10.03 9.43
C LEU A 463 8.56 -8.99 8.92
N VAL A 464 8.91 -8.00 9.74
CA VAL A 464 9.87 -6.94 9.38
C VAL A 464 11.29 -7.50 9.35
N VAL A 465 11.66 -8.30 10.35
CA VAL A 465 12.95 -8.99 10.44
C VAL A 465 13.17 -9.88 9.21
N SER A 466 12.12 -10.52 8.70
CA SER A 466 12.16 -11.36 7.49
C SER A 466 12.59 -10.63 6.22
N LEU A 467 12.61 -9.29 6.18
CA LEU A 467 13.12 -8.51 5.05
C LEU A 467 14.66 -8.43 5.01
N PHE A 468 15.34 -8.86 6.08
CA PHE A 468 16.77 -8.72 6.28
C PHE A 468 17.44 -10.09 6.47
N ASP A 469 18.69 -10.21 6.04
CA ASP A 469 19.59 -11.26 6.52
C ASP A 469 20.23 -10.77 7.82
N VAL A 470 19.71 -11.21 8.97
CA VAL A 470 20.15 -10.76 10.29
C VAL A 470 21.23 -11.69 10.86
N GLU A 471 22.33 -11.11 11.34
CA GLU A 471 23.39 -11.83 12.04
C GLU A 471 22.86 -12.48 13.33
N SER A 472 23.00 -13.81 13.43
CA SER A 472 22.49 -14.63 14.54
C SER A 472 23.31 -14.53 15.82
#